data_AF-A0A7J0BV48-F1
#
_entry.id   AF-A0A7J0BV48-F1
#
_cell.length_a   1.000
_cell.length_b   1.000
_cell.length_c   1.000
_cell.angle_alpha   90.00
_cell.angle_beta   90.00
_cell.angle_gamma   90.00
#
_symmetry.space_group_name_H-M   'P 1'
#
loop_
_entity.id
_entity.type
_entity.pdbx_description
1 polymer ?
#
loop_
_entity_poly.entity_id
_entity_poly.type
_entity_poly.pdbx_seq_one_letter_code
_entity_poly.pdbx_strand_id
1 'polypeptide(L)'
;MRGVILCYAVLASFLTICLVCFLAVAPAQARKLEQRTSIQEVRELYENVNKTRASEVNARENDAIIRQRLECYAEYADYTPRLRVCNNAYVKELVSQARDKVRSRPDLGWFVVNINLCPVMYNLCTGQTQNDRERCILFERQCVDYTLDRFWRGAAQYTHQQYRSE
;
A
#
# COMPACT_ATOMS: atom_id res chain seq x y z
N MET A 1 -2.94 43.48 -54.13
CA MET A 1 -3.87 43.78 -53.01
C MET A 1 -4.66 42.56 -52.52
N ARG A 2 -5.19 41.67 -53.38
CA ARG A 2 -5.95 40.47 -52.95
C ARG A 2 -5.17 39.46 -52.08
N GLY A 3 -3.88 39.25 -52.33
CA GLY A 3 -3.05 38.31 -51.55
C GLY A 3 -2.76 38.75 -50.10
N VAL A 4 -2.69 40.06 -49.85
CA VAL A 4 -2.45 40.61 -48.51
C VAL A 4 -3.68 40.44 -47.61
N ILE A 5 -4.87 40.64 -48.18
CA ILE A 5 -6.16 40.47 -47.48
C ILE A 5 -6.38 38.98 -47.11
N LEU A 6 -6.00 38.05 -48.00
CA LEU A 6 -6.09 36.61 -47.71
C LEU A 6 -5.16 36.19 -46.56
N CYS A 7 -3.97 36.78 -46.47
CA CYS A 7 -2.98 36.48 -45.43
C CYS A 7 -3.44 36.94 -44.03
N TYR A 8 -4.05 38.14 -43.94
CA TYR A 8 -4.63 38.63 -42.68
C TYR A 8 -5.86 37.82 -42.24
N ALA A 9 -6.67 37.36 -43.18
CA ALA A 9 -7.83 36.52 -42.88
C ALA A 9 -7.40 35.17 -42.27
N VAL A 10 -6.38 34.52 -42.84
CA VAL A 10 -5.86 33.24 -42.31
C VAL A 10 -5.24 33.43 -40.92
N LEU A 11 -4.43 34.48 -40.72
CA LEU A 11 -3.84 34.79 -39.41
C LEU A 11 -4.92 35.06 -38.34
N ALA A 12 -5.97 35.79 -38.69
CA ALA A 12 -7.08 36.06 -37.79
C ALA A 12 -7.86 34.77 -37.43
N SER A 13 -8.05 33.86 -38.38
CA SER A 13 -8.69 32.55 -38.14
C SER A 13 -7.85 31.64 -37.25
N PHE A 14 -6.52 31.62 -37.42
CA PHE A 14 -5.64 30.86 -36.52
C PHE A 14 -5.64 31.42 -35.10
N LEU A 15 -5.67 32.74 -34.95
CA LEU A 15 -5.69 33.39 -33.64
C LEU A 15 -6.99 33.10 -32.89
N THR A 16 -8.13 33.12 -33.58
CA THR A 16 -9.43 32.81 -32.98
C THR A 16 -9.55 31.34 -32.61
N ILE A 17 -9.07 30.41 -33.44
CA ILE A 17 -9.05 28.98 -33.11
C ILE A 17 -8.16 28.72 -31.89
N CYS A 18 -6.96 29.34 -31.80
CA CYS A 18 -6.11 29.24 -30.61
C CYS A 18 -6.79 29.79 -29.36
N LEU A 19 -7.46 30.94 -29.45
CA LEU A 19 -8.16 31.55 -28.31
C LEU A 19 -9.31 30.66 -27.80
N VAL A 20 -10.07 30.06 -28.72
CA VAL A 20 -11.15 29.12 -28.40
C VAL A 20 -10.60 27.83 -27.78
N CYS A 21 -9.48 27.30 -28.30
CA CYS A 21 -8.83 26.12 -27.72
C CYS A 21 -8.30 26.40 -26.29
N PHE A 22 -7.72 27.57 -26.03
CA PHE A 22 -7.26 27.94 -24.69
C PHE A 22 -8.42 28.15 -23.71
N LEU A 23 -9.55 28.70 -24.16
CA LEU A 23 -10.76 28.86 -23.33
C LEU A 23 -11.50 27.53 -23.09
N ALA A 24 -11.36 26.55 -23.99
CA ALA A 24 -11.96 25.23 -23.87
C ALA A 24 -11.16 24.26 -22.98
N VAL A 25 -9.94 24.62 -22.55
CA VAL A 25 -9.26 23.91 -21.48
C VAL A 25 -9.94 24.29 -20.16
N ALA A 26 -11.03 23.59 -19.85
CA ALA A 26 -11.61 23.62 -18.53
C ALA A 26 -10.49 23.40 -17.51
N PRO A 27 -10.42 24.19 -16.43
CA PRO A 27 -9.41 23.97 -15.40
C PRO A 27 -9.59 22.53 -14.92
N ALA A 28 -8.59 21.69 -15.18
CA ALA A 28 -8.54 20.37 -14.58
C ALA A 28 -8.67 20.60 -13.08
N GLN A 29 -9.79 20.16 -12.50
CA GLN A 29 -10.02 20.28 -11.07
C GLN A 29 -8.86 19.55 -10.41
N ALA A 30 -7.87 20.30 -9.92
CA ALA A 30 -6.84 19.77 -9.08
C ALA A 30 -7.58 19.13 -7.91
N ARG A 31 -7.64 17.79 -7.89
CA ARG A 31 -8.18 17.06 -6.74
C ARG A 31 -7.41 17.60 -5.54
N LYS A 32 -8.11 18.31 -4.65
CA LYS A 32 -7.58 18.59 -3.32
C LYS A 32 -7.30 17.20 -2.75
N LEU A 33 -6.01 16.84 -2.69
CA LEU A 33 -5.56 15.73 -1.86
C LEU A 33 -5.92 16.17 -0.45
N GLU A 34 -7.06 15.72 0.07
CA GLU A 34 -7.33 15.86 1.50
C GLU A 34 -6.13 15.25 2.21
N GLN A 35 -5.46 16.08 3.01
CA GLN A 35 -4.28 15.67 3.75
C GLN A 35 -4.75 14.71 4.84
N ARG A 36 -4.78 13.42 4.51
CA ARG A 36 -5.07 12.37 5.49
C ARG A 36 -3.99 12.45 6.56
N THR A 37 -4.42 12.49 7.81
CA THR A 37 -3.48 12.41 8.93
C THR A 37 -2.96 10.98 9.04
N SER A 38 -1.72 10.79 9.47
CA SER A 38 -1.14 9.47 9.71
C SER A 38 -2.02 8.60 10.64
N ILE A 39 -2.78 9.22 11.54
CA ILE A 39 -3.73 8.54 12.44
C ILE A 39 -4.92 7.95 11.68
N GLN A 40 -5.47 8.67 10.70
CA GLN A 40 -6.58 8.17 9.89
C GLN A 40 -6.16 6.96 9.06
N GLU A 41 -4.95 7.00 8.49
CA GLU A 41 -4.39 5.89 7.72
C GLU A 41 -4.18 4.64 8.58
N VAL A 42 -3.59 4.80 9.76
CA VAL A 42 -3.38 3.70 10.71
C VAL A 42 -4.73 3.12 11.20
N ARG A 43 -5.74 3.96 11.43
CA ARG A 43 -7.08 3.52 11.84
C ARG A 43 -7.77 2.73 10.73
N GLU A 44 -7.75 3.24 9.50
CA GLU A 44 -8.34 2.53 8.36
C GLU A 44 -7.64 1.19 8.12
N LEU A 45 -6.31 1.16 8.21
CA LEU A 45 -5.55 -0.08 8.13
C LEU A 45 -5.98 -1.06 9.23
N TYR A 46 -6.04 -0.62 10.48
CA TYR A 46 -6.49 -1.46 11.59
C TYR A 46 -7.88 -2.07 11.35
N GLU A 47 -8.84 -1.25 10.91
CA GLU A 47 -10.20 -1.72 10.59
C GLU A 47 -10.23 -2.75 9.47
N ASN A 48 -9.40 -2.56 8.44
CA ASN A 48 -9.28 -3.49 7.32
C ASN A 48 -8.60 -4.80 7.73
N VAL A 49 -7.52 -4.72 8.52
CA VAL A 49 -6.83 -5.90 9.05
C VAL A 49 -7.74 -6.73 9.95
N ASN A 50 -8.48 -6.07 10.84
CA ASN A 50 -9.42 -6.76 11.74
C ASN A 50 -10.55 -7.49 10.98
N LYS A 51 -10.91 -7.02 9.78
CA LYS A 51 -11.89 -7.69 8.89
C LYS A 51 -11.25 -8.75 7.99
N THR A 52 -9.92 -8.83 7.94
CA THR A 52 -9.20 -9.76 7.07
C THR A 52 -9.11 -11.13 7.73
N ARG A 53 -9.53 -12.18 7.02
CA ARG A 53 -9.34 -13.56 7.47
C ARG A 53 -7.85 -13.88 7.40
N ALA A 54 -7.29 -14.45 8.48
CA ALA A 54 -5.93 -14.94 8.46
C ALA A 54 -5.78 -16.04 7.39
N SER A 55 -4.83 -15.90 6.49
CA SER A 55 -4.55 -16.91 5.47
C SER A 55 -3.86 -18.11 6.11
N GLU A 56 -4.12 -19.29 5.58
CA GLU A 56 -3.34 -20.50 5.89
C GLU A 56 -2.11 -20.61 4.97
N VAL A 57 -2.10 -19.88 3.86
CA VAL A 57 -0.99 -19.88 2.90
C VAL A 57 0.17 -19.11 3.49
N ASN A 58 1.33 -19.78 3.64
CA ASN A 58 2.55 -19.26 4.26
C ASN A 58 2.40 -18.83 5.72
N ALA A 59 1.37 -19.33 6.42
CA ALA A 59 1.07 -18.89 7.78
C ALA A 59 2.24 -19.14 8.75
N ARG A 60 2.86 -20.32 8.64
CA ARG A 60 3.98 -20.71 9.51
C ARG A 60 5.22 -19.88 9.24
N GLU A 61 5.53 -19.65 7.98
CA GLU A 61 6.68 -18.86 7.56
C GLU A 61 6.50 -17.39 7.95
N ASN A 62 5.30 -16.81 7.77
CA ASN A 62 4.99 -15.45 8.21
C ASN A 62 5.10 -15.31 9.74
N ASP A 63 4.56 -16.27 10.49
CA ASP A 63 4.70 -16.29 11.96
C ASP A 63 6.16 -16.34 12.38
N ALA A 64 6.99 -17.16 11.72
CA ALA A 64 8.42 -17.26 11.99
C ALA A 64 9.14 -15.93 11.74
N ILE A 65 8.85 -15.26 10.62
CA ILE A 65 9.41 -13.95 10.27
C ILE A 65 9.03 -12.89 11.33
N ILE A 66 7.78 -12.89 11.78
CA ILE A 66 7.28 -11.99 12.83
C ILE A 66 8.00 -12.27 14.16
N ARG A 67 8.15 -13.55 14.55
CA ARG A 67 8.86 -13.93 15.79
C ARG A 67 10.32 -13.51 15.74
N GLN A 68 11.00 -13.72 14.63
CA GLN A 68 12.39 -13.30 14.43
C GLN A 68 12.52 -11.77 14.55
N ARG A 69 11.57 -11.00 14.01
CA ARG A 69 11.52 -9.55 14.19
C ARG A 69 11.42 -9.17 15.68
N LEU A 70 10.53 -9.84 16.42
CA LEU A 70 10.32 -9.59 17.85
C LEU A 70 11.57 -9.94 18.68
N GLU A 71 12.27 -11.01 18.33
CA GLU A 71 13.56 -11.38 18.93
C GLU A 71 14.63 -10.33 18.66
N CYS A 72 14.77 -9.90 17.39
CA CYS A 72 15.68 -8.81 17.03
C CYS A 72 15.35 -7.50 17.79
N TYR A 73 14.07 -7.20 18.01
CA TYR A 73 13.68 -6.04 18.81
C TYR A 73 14.09 -6.14 20.28
N ALA A 74 14.17 -7.36 20.83
CA ALA A 74 14.61 -7.58 22.21
C ALA A 74 16.12 -7.35 22.38
N GLU A 75 16.92 -7.49 21.31
CA GLU A 75 18.37 -7.25 21.32
C GLU A 75 18.74 -5.76 21.32
N TYR A 76 17.91 -4.91 20.71
CA TYR A 76 18.18 -3.48 20.60
C TYR A 76 17.22 -2.68 21.49
N ALA A 77 17.73 -1.90 22.44
CA ALA A 77 16.92 -0.95 23.22
C ALA A 77 16.54 0.29 22.38
N ASP A 78 17.47 0.75 21.53
CA ASP A 78 17.29 1.94 20.70
C ASP A 78 16.33 1.70 19.53
N TYR A 79 15.55 2.73 19.21
CA TYR A 79 14.63 2.71 18.08
C TYR A 79 15.34 2.64 16.71
N THR A 80 16.48 3.33 16.55
CA THR A 80 17.14 3.42 15.24
C THR A 80 17.60 2.05 14.71
N PRO A 81 18.26 1.18 15.51
CA PRO A 81 18.58 -0.18 15.07
C PRO A 81 17.34 -1.04 14.81
N ARG A 82 16.28 -0.92 15.62
CA ARG A 82 15.01 -1.65 15.38
C ARG A 82 14.43 -1.31 14.00
N LEU A 83 14.48 -0.05 13.59
CA LEU A 83 14.02 0.38 12.28
C LEU A 83 14.97 -0.03 11.15
N ARG A 84 16.28 0.22 11.29
CA ARG A 84 17.25 0.05 10.19
C ARG A 84 17.75 -1.37 10.01
N VAL A 85 17.73 -2.19 11.07
CA VAL A 85 18.22 -3.58 11.04
C VAL A 85 17.03 -4.52 11.05
N CYS A 86 16.25 -4.53 12.13
CA CYS A 86 15.19 -5.52 12.32
C CYS A 86 14.04 -5.36 11.31
N ASN A 87 13.51 -4.15 11.12
CA ASN A 87 12.42 -3.95 10.15
C ASN A 87 12.87 -4.16 8.70
N ASN A 88 14.10 -3.75 8.36
CA ASN A 88 14.63 -4.01 7.03
C ASN A 88 14.80 -5.52 6.76
N ALA A 89 15.26 -6.30 7.74
CA ALA A 89 15.33 -7.75 7.62
C ALA A 89 13.93 -8.37 7.47
N TYR A 90 12.99 -7.98 8.34
CA TYR A 90 11.58 -8.38 8.29
C TYR A 90 10.93 -8.13 6.91
N VAL A 91 11.07 -6.90 6.38
CA VAL A 91 10.54 -6.51 5.07
C VAL A 91 11.17 -7.34 3.95
N LYS A 92 12.50 -7.52 3.97
CA LYS A 92 13.20 -8.30 2.94
C LYS A 92 12.75 -9.75 2.92
N GLU A 93 12.59 -10.37 4.10
CA GLU A 93 12.18 -11.76 4.22
C GLU A 93 10.74 -11.97 3.72
N LEU A 94 9.82 -11.07 4.09
CA LEU A 94 8.45 -11.09 3.57
C LEU A 94 8.40 -10.91 2.04
N VAL A 95 9.19 -9.97 1.50
CA VAL A 95 9.28 -9.76 0.04
C VAL A 95 9.87 -10.98 -0.66
N SER A 96 10.91 -11.60 -0.10
CA SER A 96 11.54 -12.80 -0.67
C SER A 96 10.55 -13.95 -0.71
N GLN A 97 9.90 -14.23 0.43
CA GLN A 97 8.88 -15.27 0.52
C GLN A 97 7.71 -15.03 -0.44
N ALA A 98 7.23 -13.78 -0.55
CA ALA A 98 6.16 -13.42 -1.48
C ALA A 98 6.57 -13.65 -2.94
N ARG A 99 7.81 -13.31 -3.33
CA ARG A 99 8.34 -13.58 -4.68
C ARG A 99 8.41 -15.06 -5.00
N ASP A 100 8.84 -15.88 -4.05
CA ASP A 100 9.01 -17.32 -4.28
C ASP A 100 7.66 -18.03 -4.42
N LYS A 101 6.64 -17.53 -3.71
CA LYS A 101 5.34 -18.20 -3.58
C LYS A 101 4.23 -17.61 -4.43
N VAL A 102 4.31 -16.33 -4.80
CA VAL A 102 3.24 -15.61 -5.51
C VAL A 102 3.74 -15.08 -6.86
N ARG A 103 3.15 -15.61 -7.94
CA ARG A 103 3.62 -15.38 -9.33
C ARG A 103 3.05 -14.12 -10.00
N SER A 104 2.12 -13.41 -9.38
CA SER A 104 1.52 -12.19 -9.92
C SER A 104 2.53 -11.03 -9.96
N ARG A 105 2.20 -9.98 -10.72
CA ARG A 105 3.00 -8.74 -10.76
C ARG A 105 2.61 -7.86 -9.57
N PRO A 106 3.51 -7.63 -8.60
CA PRO A 106 3.18 -6.84 -7.43
C PRO A 106 3.33 -5.33 -7.67
N ASP A 107 2.52 -4.54 -6.98
CA ASP A 107 2.83 -3.15 -6.69
C ASP A 107 3.82 -3.10 -5.51
N LEU A 108 5.10 -3.32 -5.81
CA LEU A 108 6.14 -3.51 -4.80
C LEU A 108 6.32 -2.28 -3.90
N GLY A 109 6.19 -1.08 -4.45
CA GLY A 109 6.34 0.16 -3.69
C GLY A 109 5.27 0.28 -2.60
N TRP A 110 4.00 0.14 -3.00
CA TRP A 110 2.89 0.18 -2.06
C TRP A 110 2.88 -1.00 -1.10
N PHE A 111 3.26 -2.20 -1.55
CA PHE A 111 3.42 -3.35 -0.68
C PHE A 111 4.41 -3.07 0.45
N VAL A 112 5.64 -2.63 0.12
CA VAL A 112 6.69 -2.36 1.12
C VAL A 112 6.28 -1.27 2.11
N VAL A 113 5.63 -0.20 1.63
CA VAL A 113 5.13 0.87 2.51
C VAL A 113 4.11 0.33 3.51
N ASN A 114 3.18 -0.53 3.07
CA ASN A 114 2.11 -1.03 3.93
C ASN A 114 2.59 -2.11 4.91
N ILE A 115 3.47 -3.04 4.50
CA ILE A 115 3.98 -4.06 5.45
C ILE A 115 4.85 -3.44 6.55
N ASN A 116 5.48 -2.28 6.30
CA ASN A 116 6.19 -1.52 7.33
C ASN A 116 5.26 -0.99 8.44
N LEU A 117 3.95 -0.94 8.20
CA LEU A 117 2.95 -0.57 9.19
C LEU A 117 2.45 -1.77 10.01
N CYS A 118 2.69 -3.01 9.57
CA CYS A 118 2.23 -4.20 10.30
C CYS A 118 2.86 -4.34 11.72
N PRO A 119 4.14 -3.99 11.95
CA PRO A 119 4.67 -3.91 13.32
C PRO A 119 3.93 -2.89 14.21
N VAL A 120 3.33 -1.84 13.63
CA VAL A 120 2.48 -0.90 14.39
C VAL A 120 1.17 -1.58 14.78
N MET A 121 0.58 -2.40 13.88
CA MET A 121 -0.62 -3.19 14.19
C MET A 121 -0.39 -4.16 15.35
N TYR A 122 0.78 -4.82 15.40
CA TYR A 122 1.19 -5.63 16.54
C TYR A 122 1.18 -4.83 17.84
N ASN A 123 1.85 -3.67 17.85
CA ASN A 123 1.93 -2.83 19.05
C ASN A 123 0.55 -2.33 19.51
N LEU A 124 -0.32 -1.95 18.58
CA LEU A 124 -1.72 -1.59 18.89
C LEU A 124 -2.48 -2.76 19.50
N CYS A 125 -2.34 -3.96 18.94
CA CYS A 125 -2.94 -5.17 19.51
C CYS A 125 -2.44 -5.41 20.94
N THR A 126 -1.13 -5.34 21.20
CA THR A 126 -0.58 -5.61 22.54
C THR A 126 -1.15 -4.67 23.61
N GLY A 127 -1.37 -3.40 23.26
CA GLY A 127 -2.02 -2.42 24.14
C GLY A 127 -3.49 -2.71 24.44
N GLN A 128 -4.19 -3.43 23.57
CA GLN A 128 -5.61 -3.81 23.76
C GLN A 128 -5.79 -5.16 24.43
N THR A 129 -4.85 -6.10 24.25
CA THR A 129 -5.00 -7.51 24.67
C THR A 129 -4.22 -7.84 25.94
N GLN A 130 -3.78 -6.84 26.71
CA GLN A 130 -2.97 -7.03 27.93
C GLN A 130 -1.71 -7.87 27.69
N ASN A 131 -1.01 -7.60 26.57
CA ASN A 131 0.21 -8.31 26.14
C ASN A 131 0.01 -9.78 25.76
N ASP A 132 -1.15 -10.17 25.24
CA ASP A 132 -1.31 -11.48 24.58
C ASP A 132 -0.48 -11.51 23.27
N ARG A 133 0.75 -12.03 23.40
CA ARG A 133 1.73 -12.09 22.32
C ARG A 133 1.25 -12.92 21.14
N GLU A 134 0.67 -14.09 21.39
CA GLU A 134 0.27 -15.02 20.34
C GLU A 134 -0.88 -14.46 19.51
N ARG A 135 -1.87 -13.85 20.18
CA ARG A 135 -2.94 -13.15 19.49
C ARG A 135 -2.42 -11.99 18.64
N CYS A 136 -1.40 -11.27 19.10
CA CYS A 136 -0.85 -10.14 18.35
C CYS A 136 0.07 -10.55 17.21
N ILE A 137 0.77 -11.69 17.30
CA ILE A 137 1.45 -12.30 16.15
C ILE A 137 0.44 -12.66 15.06
N LEU A 138 -0.68 -13.30 15.45
CA LEU A 138 -1.75 -13.61 14.52
C LEU A 138 -2.32 -12.35 13.86
N PHE A 139 -2.52 -11.28 14.62
CA PHE A 139 -3.02 -10.01 14.10
C PHE A 139 -2.02 -9.32 13.14
N GLU A 140 -0.73 -9.36 13.45
CA GLU A 140 0.31 -8.89 12.52
C GLU A 140 0.34 -9.73 11.24
N ARG A 141 0.17 -11.06 11.34
CA ARG A 141 0.04 -11.91 10.16
C ARG A 141 -1.16 -11.52 9.30
N GLN A 142 -2.32 -11.24 9.91
CA GLN A 142 -3.49 -10.73 9.17
C GLN A 142 -3.18 -9.43 8.42
N CYS A 143 -2.35 -8.56 8.99
CA CYS A 143 -1.89 -7.36 8.30
C CYS A 143 -1.01 -7.67 7.08
N VAL A 144 -0.09 -8.62 7.21
CA VAL A 144 0.72 -9.10 6.09
C VAL A 144 -0.15 -9.69 4.99
N ASP A 145 -1.12 -10.54 5.35
CA ASP A 145 -2.06 -11.15 4.41
C ASP A 145 -2.89 -10.11 3.67
N TYR A 146 -3.49 -9.16 4.39
CA TYR A 146 -4.21 -8.04 3.81
C TYR A 146 -3.36 -7.28 2.77
N THR A 147 -2.10 -7.03 3.11
CA THR A 147 -1.18 -6.28 2.26
C THR A 147 -0.76 -7.09 1.03
N LEU A 148 -0.54 -8.39 1.18
CA LEU A 148 -0.30 -9.32 0.08
C LEU A 148 -1.49 -9.38 -0.86
N ASP A 149 -2.71 -9.49 -0.33
CA ASP A 149 -3.94 -9.54 -1.13
C ASP A 149 -4.14 -8.27 -1.93
N ARG A 150 -3.91 -7.11 -1.29
CA ARG A 150 -4.13 -5.80 -1.89
C ARG A 150 -3.10 -5.45 -2.96
N PHE A 151 -1.82 -5.72 -2.72
CA PHE A 151 -0.74 -5.19 -3.56
C PHE A 151 0.08 -6.26 -4.29
N TRP A 152 -0.04 -7.53 -3.92
CA TRP A 152 0.73 -8.60 -4.54
C TRP A 152 -0.15 -9.54 -5.36
N ARG A 153 -1.12 -10.20 -4.71
CA ARG A 153 -2.00 -11.25 -5.30
C ARG A 153 -3.02 -10.69 -6.29
N GLY A 154 -3.11 -9.37 -6.43
CA GLY A 154 -3.98 -8.69 -7.38
C GLY A 154 -5.39 -8.50 -6.81
N ALA A 155 -5.71 -7.26 -6.44
CA ALA A 155 -7.00 -6.86 -5.85
C ALA A 155 -8.25 -7.19 -6.70
N ALA A 156 -8.10 -7.60 -7.96
CA ALA A 156 -9.21 -7.81 -8.90
C ALA A 156 -9.57 -9.28 -9.18
N GLN A 157 -8.79 -10.27 -8.74
CA GLN A 157 -9.03 -11.69 -9.11
C GLN A 157 -9.31 -12.64 -7.94
N TYR A 158 -8.94 -12.28 -6.70
CA TYR A 158 -9.08 -13.18 -5.55
C TYR A 158 -10.44 -13.13 -4.82
N THR A 159 -11.28 -12.13 -5.09
CA THR A 159 -12.57 -12.00 -4.38
C THR A 159 -13.62 -13.05 -4.77
N HIS A 160 -13.43 -13.81 -5.86
CA HIS A 160 -14.41 -14.83 -6.29
C HIS A 160 -13.88 -16.26 -6.44
N GLN A 161 -12.59 -16.49 -6.69
CA GLN A 161 -12.11 -17.84 -7.01
C GLN A 161 -11.80 -18.71 -5.79
N GLN A 162 -11.38 -18.12 -4.65
CA GLN A 162 -11.00 -18.91 -3.48
C GLN A 162 -12.16 -19.12 -2.48
N TYR A 163 -13.28 -18.42 -2.65
CA TYR A 163 -14.49 -18.64 -1.84
C TYR A 163 -15.40 -19.76 -2.38
N ARG A 164 -15.05 -20.40 -3.51
CA ARG A 164 -15.87 -21.41 -4.18
C ARG A 164 -15.23 -22.81 -4.26
N SER A 165 -14.07 -23.02 -3.67
CA SER A 165 -13.41 -24.33 -3.66
C SER A 165 -12.87 -24.63 -2.28
N GLU A 166 -13.81 -24.90 -1.36
CA GLU A 166 -13.79 -25.96 -0.34
C GLU A 166 -15.13 -25.97 0.39
#